data_AF-A0A2V8P1U6-F1
#
_entry.id   AF-A0A2V8P1U6-F1
#
_cell.length_a   1.000
_cell.length_b   1.000
_cell.length_c   1.000
_cell.angle_alpha   90.00
_cell.angle_beta   90.00
_cell.angle_gamma   90.00
#
_symmetry.space_group_name_H-M   'P 1'
#
loop_
_entity.id
_entity.type
_entity.pdbx_description
1 polymer ?
#
loop_
_entity_poly.entity_id
_entity_poly.type
_entity_poly.pdbx_seq_one_letter_code
_entity_poly.pdbx_strand_id
1 'polypeptide(L)'
;FAILIVFFIVISTAATLHVRGEHVDSAAEAAHALRPLAGAYAESLFAIGLFGASMLAAGVLPLATAYSISEALGFEKGVSSSFREAPIFVGIFTFLVALGALIGMMPGLPLIRVLLVTQVINGVLLPVILFAVLRLVNDRELMGEYVNGLVYNLAAWATAIIVSALSLLMIVTSVFPNLFAK
;
A
#
# COMPACT_ATOMS: atom_id res chain seq x y z
N PHE A 1 -7.62 -12.53 8.17
CA PHE A 1 -8.27 -11.30 8.66
C PHE A 1 -8.29 -10.19 7.61
N ALA A 2 -7.14 -9.68 7.12
CA ALA A 2 -7.10 -8.59 6.13
C ALA A 2 -7.94 -8.85 4.87
N ILE A 3 -7.91 -10.07 4.32
CA ILE A 3 -8.72 -10.46 3.15
C ILE A 3 -10.23 -10.31 3.41
N LEU A 4 -10.70 -10.63 4.63
CA LEU A 4 -12.11 -10.48 4.99
C LEU A 4 -12.50 -8.99 5.03
N ILE A 5 -11.64 -8.12 5.56
CA ILE A 5 -11.89 -6.68 5.56
C ILE A 5 -12.02 -6.16 4.12
N VAL A 6 -11.07 -6.50 3.25
CA VAL A 6 -11.09 -6.08 1.83
C VAL A 6 -12.35 -6.59 1.13
N PHE A 7 -12.75 -7.83 1.38
CA PHE A 7 -13.98 -8.41 0.85
C PHE A 7 -15.22 -7.61 1.25
N PHE A 8 -15.37 -7.25 2.52
CA PHE A 8 -16.48 -6.41 2.98
C PHE A 8 -16.43 -4.99 2.43
N ILE A 9 -15.23 -4.40 2.26
CA ILE A 9 -15.09 -3.08 1.61
C ILE A 9 -15.63 -3.13 0.17
N VAL A 10 -15.27 -4.16 -0.60
CA VAL A 10 -15.73 -4.33 -2.00
C VAL A 10 -17.24 -4.53 -2.06
N ILE A 11 -17.81 -5.40 -1.22
CA ILE A 11 -19.26 -5.62 -1.19
C ILE A 11 -20.01 -4.36 -0.76
N SER A 12 -19.53 -3.68 0.28
CA SER A 12 -20.19 -2.48 0.81
C SER A 12 -20.19 -1.35 -0.22
N THR A 13 -19.05 -1.12 -0.89
CA THR A 13 -18.95 -0.11 -1.96
C THR A 13 -19.80 -0.49 -3.18
N ALA A 14 -19.86 -1.77 -3.56
CA ALA A 14 -20.75 -2.23 -4.62
C ALA A 14 -22.24 -2.03 -4.28
N ALA A 15 -22.64 -2.30 -3.03
CA ALA A 15 -24.02 -2.15 -2.58
C ALA A 15 -24.44 -0.68 -2.38
N THR A 16 -23.49 0.25 -2.26
CA THR A 16 -23.76 1.66 -1.94
C THR A 16 -23.37 2.61 -3.07
N LEU A 17 -22.07 2.80 -3.33
CA LEU A 17 -21.54 3.73 -4.35
C LEU A 17 -22.02 3.35 -5.76
N HIS A 18 -21.86 2.07 -6.13
CA HIS A 18 -22.13 1.64 -7.51
C HIS A 18 -23.60 1.80 -7.89
N VAL A 19 -24.52 1.54 -6.96
CA VAL A 19 -25.97 1.69 -7.17
C VAL A 19 -26.37 3.15 -7.40
N ARG A 20 -25.63 4.10 -6.80
CA ARG A 20 -25.94 5.55 -6.89
C ARG A 20 -25.16 6.28 -7.98
N GLY A 21 -24.13 5.66 -8.56
CA GLY A 21 -23.25 6.30 -9.53
C GLY A 21 -22.41 7.45 -8.94
N GLU A 22 -22.29 7.50 -7.61
CA GLU A 22 -21.55 8.56 -6.91
C GLU A 22 -20.05 8.28 -6.97
N HIS A 23 -19.29 9.32 -7.32
CA HIS A 23 -17.83 9.32 -7.21
C HIS A 23 -17.44 9.83 -5.82
N VAL A 24 -16.40 9.23 -5.26
CA VAL A 24 -15.90 9.58 -3.93
C VAL A 24 -14.52 10.19 -4.08
N ASP A 25 -14.43 11.48 -3.79
CA ASP A 25 -13.19 12.25 -3.83
C ASP A 25 -12.63 12.52 -2.42
N SER A 26 -13.41 12.24 -1.37
CA SER A 26 -13.00 12.42 0.03
C SER A 26 -13.42 11.28 0.96
N ALA A 27 -12.71 11.13 2.08
CA ALA A 27 -13.08 10.16 3.12
C ALA A 27 -14.45 10.46 3.76
N ALA A 28 -14.85 11.74 3.80
CA ALA A 28 -16.16 12.15 4.31
C ALA A 28 -17.28 11.68 3.37
N GLU A 29 -17.11 11.83 2.06
CA GLU A 29 -18.05 11.30 1.06
C GLU A 29 -18.13 9.76 1.13
N ALA A 30 -17.00 9.07 1.31
CA ALA A 30 -16.99 7.63 1.52
C ALA A 30 -17.85 7.23 2.73
N ALA A 31 -17.71 7.94 3.84
CA ALA A 31 -18.48 7.70 5.06
C ALA A 31 -19.98 7.96 4.87
N HIS A 32 -20.35 9.05 4.18
CA HIS A 32 -21.74 9.38 3.87
C HIS A 32 -22.39 8.34 2.94
N ALA A 33 -21.64 7.83 1.97
CA ALA A 33 -22.15 6.82 1.05
C ALA A 33 -22.48 5.49 1.75
N LEU A 34 -21.89 5.22 2.92
CA LEU A 34 -22.18 4.04 3.74
C LEU A 34 -23.47 4.15 4.59
N ARG A 35 -24.08 5.35 4.70
CA ARG A 35 -25.34 5.58 5.44
C ARG A 35 -26.45 4.56 5.14
N PRO A 36 -26.80 4.24 3.88
CA PRO A 36 -27.85 3.26 3.59
C PRO A 36 -27.57 1.85 4.11
N LEU A 37 -26.30 1.49 4.37
CA LEU A 37 -25.92 0.15 4.82
C LEU A 37 -25.79 0.05 6.35
N ALA A 38 -25.23 1.07 7.01
CA ALA A 38 -24.96 1.08 8.46
C ALA A 38 -25.81 2.09 9.26
N GLY A 39 -26.74 2.79 8.61
CA GLY A 39 -27.66 3.73 9.25
C GLY A 39 -26.97 4.99 9.80
N ALA A 40 -27.53 5.54 10.87
CA ALA A 40 -27.04 6.79 11.48
C ALA A 40 -25.61 6.69 12.06
N TYR A 41 -25.12 5.48 12.35
CA TYR A 41 -23.79 5.26 12.92
C TYR A 41 -22.71 4.99 11.87
N ALA A 42 -23.05 4.98 10.58
CA ALA A 42 -22.12 4.68 9.49
C ALA A 42 -20.86 5.57 9.52
N GLU A 43 -21.05 6.88 9.69
CA GLU A 43 -19.96 7.85 9.73
C GLU A 43 -19.06 7.67 10.94
N SER A 44 -19.65 7.49 12.13
CA SER A 44 -18.89 7.31 13.36
C SER A 44 -18.07 6.02 13.33
N LEU A 45 -18.65 4.92 12.85
CA LEU A 45 -17.96 3.65 12.70
C LEU A 45 -16.84 3.74 11.66
N PHE A 46 -17.10 4.39 10.53
CA PHE A 46 -16.09 4.62 9.50
C PHE A 46 -14.95 5.49 10.02
N ALA A 47 -15.25 6.58 10.74
CA ALA A 47 -14.25 7.47 11.31
C ALA A 47 -13.34 6.74 12.32
N ILE A 48 -13.91 5.94 13.22
CA ILE A 48 -13.13 5.14 14.19
C ILE A 48 -12.25 4.11 13.47
N GLY A 49 -12.80 3.40 12.47
CA GLY A 49 -12.06 2.41 11.70
C GLY A 49 -10.92 3.04 10.88
N LEU A 50 -11.22 4.14 10.19
CA LEU A 50 -10.25 4.89 9.40
C LEU A 50 -9.14 5.47 10.28
N PHE A 51 -9.49 6.01 11.45
CA PHE A 51 -8.51 6.51 12.42
C PHE A 51 -7.59 5.39 12.92
N GLY A 52 -8.15 4.25 13.32
CA GLY A 52 -7.37 3.10 13.78
C GLY A 52 -6.43 2.56 12.70
N ALA A 53 -6.92 2.40 11.46
CA ALA A 53 -6.11 1.98 10.33
C ALA A 53 -4.98 2.99 10.00
N SER A 54 -5.29 4.29 10.06
CA SER A 54 -4.33 5.36 9.79
C SER A 54 -3.24 5.43 10.87
N MET A 55 -3.59 5.26 12.14
CA MET A 55 -2.62 5.21 13.25
C MET A 55 -1.66 4.03 13.14
N LEU A 56 -2.18 2.84 12.81
CA LEU A 56 -1.34 1.67 12.58
C LEU A 56 -0.40 1.88 11.39
N ALA A 57 -0.90 2.43 10.27
CA ALA A 57 -0.09 2.72 9.10
C ALA A 57 0.99 3.78 9.39
N ALA A 58 0.65 4.84 10.12
CA ALA A 58 1.57 5.90 10.50
C ALA A 58 2.73 5.41 11.38
N GLY A 59 2.56 4.33 12.14
CA GLY A 59 3.64 3.70 12.88
C GLY A 59 4.47 2.74 12.04
N VAL A 60 3.81 1.80 11.35
CA VAL A 60 4.48 0.67 10.69
C VAL A 60 5.27 1.10 9.45
N LEU A 61 4.73 2.00 8.61
CA LEU A 61 5.36 2.38 7.34
C LEU A 61 6.66 3.19 7.54
N PRO A 62 6.67 4.27 8.34
CA PRO A 62 7.90 5.01 8.61
C PRO A 62 8.96 4.14 9.29
N LEU A 63 8.53 3.23 10.17
CA LEU A 63 9.43 2.29 10.85
C LEU A 63 10.11 1.35 9.85
N ALA A 64 9.35 0.68 9.00
CA ALA A 64 9.90 -0.23 7.99
C ALA A 64 10.82 0.52 7.02
N THR A 65 10.43 1.73 6.59
CA THR A 65 11.23 2.55 5.68
C THR A 65 12.53 3.02 6.33
N ALA A 66 12.48 3.48 7.57
CA ALA A 66 13.67 3.88 8.32
C ALA A 66 14.63 2.72 8.51
N TYR A 67 14.12 1.50 8.76
CA TYR A 67 14.93 0.29 8.81
C TYR A 67 15.62 0.00 7.48
N SER A 68 14.88 -0.04 6.38
CA SER A 68 15.44 -0.34 5.06
C SER A 68 16.48 0.68 4.62
N ILE A 69 16.26 1.98 4.88
CA ILE A 69 17.23 3.03 4.54
C ILE A 69 18.49 2.92 5.41
N SER A 70 18.32 2.71 6.72
CA SER A 70 19.46 2.61 7.64
C SER A 70 20.29 1.36 7.33
N GLU A 71 19.65 0.25 6.98
CA GLU A 71 20.32 -0.98 6.54
C GLU A 71 21.05 -0.80 5.20
N ALA A 72 20.42 -0.16 4.22
CA ALA A 72 21.04 0.09 2.92
C ALA A 72 22.28 1.00 3.01
N LEU A 73 22.30 1.91 3.99
CA LEU A 73 23.41 2.84 4.21
C LEU A 73 24.44 2.33 5.23
N GLY A 74 24.23 1.15 5.82
CA GLY A 74 25.15 0.53 6.79
C GLY A 74 25.18 1.22 8.15
N PHE A 75 24.15 1.98 8.52
CA PHE A 75 24.06 2.67 9.80
C PHE A 75 23.49 1.77 10.91
N GLU A 76 23.80 2.09 12.17
CA GLU A 76 23.28 1.36 13.35
C GLU A 76 21.74 1.38 13.38
N LYS A 77 21.14 0.21 13.67
CA LYS A 77 19.69 -0.04 13.57
C LYS A 77 19.11 -0.60 14.87
N GLY A 78 17.98 -0.05 15.33
CA GLY A 78 17.24 -0.61 16.46
C GLY A 78 16.04 0.23 16.90
N VAL A 79 14.86 -0.38 17.01
CA VAL A 79 13.66 0.20 17.67
C VAL A 79 13.93 0.51 19.14
N SER A 80 14.82 -0.27 19.78
CA SER A 80 15.28 -0.09 21.15
C SER A 80 16.48 0.84 21.28
N SER A 81 17.02 1.37 20.17
CA SER A 81 18.16 2.28 20.21
C SER A 81 17.69 3.67 20.61
N SER A 82 18.35 4.24 21.61
CA SER A 82 18.05 5.60 22.08
C SER A 82 18.34 6.63 20.98
N PHE A 83 17.77 7.85 21.10
CA PHE A 83 18.03 9.00 20.21
C PHE A 83 19.54 9.30 20.05
N ARG A 84 20.35 8.84 21.01
CA ARG A 84 21.80 8.98 21.08
C ARG A 84 22.57 7.82 20.42
N GLU A 85 21.93 6.68 20.18
CA GLU A 85 22.52 5.47 19.60
C GLU A 85 22.21 5.35 18.10
N ALA A 86 21.01 5.75 17.65
CA ALA A 86 20.65 5.71 16.22
C ALA A 86 19.99 7.02 15.75
N PRO A 87 20.73 8.16 15.73
CA PRO A 87 20.17 9.48 15.39
C PRO A 87 19.62 9.53 13.95
N ILE A 88 20.20 8.77 13.02
CA ILE A 88 19.75 8.72 11.61
C ILE A 88 18.42 7.98 11.50
N PHE A 89 18.25 6.86 12.20
CA PHE A 89 17.03 6.06 12.20
C PHE A 89 15.84 6.86 12.75
N VAL A 90 16.02 7.47 13.93
CA VAL A 90 14.97 8.28 14.55
C VAL A 90 14.70 9.56 13.74
N GLY A 91 15.75 10.17 13.17
CA GLY A 91 15.62 11.30 12.26
C GLY A 91 14.76 10.99 11.04
N ILE A 92 15.02 9.88 10.34
CA ILE A 92 14.23 9.44 9.18
C ILE A 92 12.79 9.15 9.60
N PHE A 93 12.58 8.43 10.70
CA PHE A 93 11.25 8.12 11.20
C PHE A 93 10.45 9.39 11.51
N THR A 94 11.00 10.30 12.33
CA THR A 94 10.35 11.57 12.68
C THR A 94 10.10 12.43 11.46
N PHE A 95 11.05 12.48 10.51
CA PHE A 95 10.89 13.20 9.27
C PHE A 95 9.73 12.64 8.42
N LEU A 96 9.64 11.33 8.24
CA LEU A 96 8.56 10.70 7.48
C LEU A 96 7.19 10.93 8.11
N VAL A 97 7.08 10.84 9.44
CA VAL A 97 5.83 11.12 10.16
C VAL A 97 5.45 12.59 10.03
N ALA A 98 6.40 13.51 10.25
CA ALA A 98 6.17 14.95 10.14
C ALA A 98 5.78 15.35 8.70
N LEU A 99 6.47 14.80 7.70
CA LEU A 99 6.17 15.05 6.30
C LEU A 99 4.78 14.53 5.92
N GLY A 100 4.42 13.32 6.35
CA GLY A 100 3.08 12.76 6.15
C GLY A 100 1.99 13.62 6.79
N ALA A 101 2.22 14.11 8.01
CA ALA A 101 1.30 15.01 8.69
C ALA A 101 1.17 16.36 7.96
N LEU A 102 2.27 16.96 7.51
CA LEU A 102 2.27 18.22 6.77
C LEU A 102 1.52 18.10 5.43
N ILE A 103 1.75 17.01 4.68
CA ILE A 103 1.03 16.75 3.43
C ILE A 103 -0.46 16.54 3.70
N GLY A 104 -0.80 15.79 4.76
CA GLY A 104 -2.19 15.53 5.14
C GLY A 104 -2.95 16.76 5.63
N MET A 105 -2.26 17.74 6.23
CA MET A 105 -2.86 19.00 6.68
C MET A 105 -3.03 20.04 5.55
N MET A 106 -2.51 19.78 4.36
CA MET A 106 -2.59 20.70 3.24
C MET A 106 -4.04 20.80 2.72
N PRO A 107 -4.69 21.97 2.80
CA PRO A 107 -6.07 22.12 2.37
C PRO A 107 -6.19 22.02 0.84
N GLY A 108 -7.20 21.29 0.35
CA GLY A 108 -7.51 21.17 -1.07
C GLY A 108 -6.66 20.16 -1.86
N LEU A 109 -5.80 19.39 -1.18
CA LEU A 109 -5.08 18.30 -1.83
C LEU A 109 -6.08 17.17 -2.18
N PRO A 110 -6.16 16.71 -3.44
CA PRO A 110 -7.06 15.61 -3.81
C PRO A 110 -6.49 14.28 -3.28
N LEU A 111 -6.76 13.95 -2.01
CA LEU A 111 -6.20 12.78 -1.34
C LEU A 111 -6.45 11.49 -2.13
N ILE A 112 -7.68 11.28 -2.62
CA ILE A 112 -8.02 10.09 -3.41
C ILE A 112 -7.16 10.01 -4.68
N ARG A 113 -6.95 11.12 -5.38
CA ARG A 113 -6.07 11.13 -6.56
C ARG A 113 -4.62 10.80 -6.20
N VAL A 114 -4.11 11.35 -5.10
CA VAL A 114 -2.75 11.04 -4.62
C VAL A 114 -2.61 9.56 -4.24
N LEU A 115 -3.61 8.98 -3.58
CA LEU A 115 -3.65 7.54 -3.29
C LEU A 115 -3.69 6.70 -4.57
N LEU A 116 -4.50 7.08 -5.57
CA LEU A 116 -4.57 6.38 -6.85
C LEU A 116 -3.24 6.42 -7.62
N VAL A 117 -2.60 7.59 -7.69
CA VAL A 117 -1.28 7.74 -8.33
C VAL A 117 -0.22 6.92 -7.60
N THR A 118 -0.24 6.93 -6.26
CA THR A 118 0.67 6.11 -5.44
C THR A 118 0.48 4.61 -5.74
N GLN A 119 -0.75 4.18 -5.95
CA GLN A 119 -1.04 2.79 -6.34
C GLN A 119 -0.56 2.44 -7.74
N VAL A 120 -0.62 3.38 -8.70
CA VAL A 120 -0.03 3.20 -10.02
C VAL A 120 1.49 3.05 -9.93
N ILE A 121 2.16 3.91 -9.14
CA ILE A 121 3.61 3.81 -8.89
C ILE A 121 3.96 2.46 -8.25
N ASN A 122 3.21 2.03 -7.24
CA ASN A 122 3.38 0.71 -6.62
C ASN A 122 3.21 -0.42 -7.64
N GLY A 123 2.25 -0.30 -8.57
CA GLY A 123 2.09 -1.21 -9.70
C GLY A 123 3.37 -1.30 -10.55
N VAL A 124 3.93 -0.15 -10.95
CA VAL A 124 5.18 -0.11 -11.75
C VAL A 124 6.35 -0.77 -11.04
N LEU A 125 6.47 -0.58 -9.72
CA LEU A 125 7.55 -1.15 -8.92
C LEU A 125 7.40 -2.65 -8.66
N LEU A 126 6.17 -3.16 -8.67
CA LEU A 126 5.86 -4.53 -8.29
C LEU A 126 6.57 -5.60 -9.15
N PRO A 127 6.60 -5.53 -10.50
CA PRO A 127 7.37 -6.47 -11.33
C PRO A 127 8.86 -6.49 -11.00
N VAL A 128 9.44 -5.31 -10.75
CA VAL A 128 10.88 -5.17 -10.46
C VAL A 128 11.21 -5.84 -9.14
N ILE A 129 10.40 -5.59 -8.11
CA ILE A 129 10.57 -6.18 -6.78
C ILE A 129 10.36 -7.70 -6.84
N LEU A 130 9.29 -8.17 -7.50
CA LEU A 130 9.01 -9.60 -7.63
C LEU A 130 10.13 -10.33 -8.36
N PHE A 131 10.65 -9.77 -9.46
CA PHE A 131 11.78 -10.36 -10.16
C PHE A 131 13.04 -10.41 -9.30
N ALA A 132 13.36 -9.33 -8.57
CA ALA A 132 14.50 -9.29 -7.68
C ALA A 132 14.40 -10.34 -6.56
N VAL A 133 13.23 -10.43 -5.91
CA VAL A 133 12.97 -11.42 -4.85
C VAL A 133 13.04 -12.85 -5.40
N LEU A 134 12.41 -13.13 -6.54
CA LEU A 134 12.46 -14.46 -7.14
C LEU A 134 13.87 -14.86 -7.56
N ARG A 135 14.67 -13.91 -8.06
CA ARG A 135 16.08 -14.17 -8.37
C ARG A 135 16.86 -14.50 -7.10
N LEU A 136 16.67 -13.74 -6.03
CA LEU A 136 17.36 -13.94 -4.74
C LEU A 136 17.00 -15.29 -4.10
N VAL A 137 15.73 -15.67 -4.13
CA VAL A 137 15.24 -16.92 -3.54
C VAL A 137 15.70 -18.16 -4.34
N ASN A 138 16.00 -17.99 -5.63
CA ASN A 138 16.55 -19.05 -6.47
C ASN A 138 18.08 -19.10 -6.47
N ASP A 139 18.76 -18.14 -5.83
CA ASP A 139 20.21 -18.09 -5.76
C ASP A 139 20.73 -19.09 -4.72
N ARG A 140 21.42 -20.13 -5.19
CA ARG A 140 22.00 -21.18 -4.33
C ARG A 140 23.15 -20.67 -3.47
N GLU A 141 23.87 -19.62 -3.89
CA GLU A 141 24.94 -19.04 -3.08
C GLU A 141 24.38 -18.30 -1.86
N LEU A 142 23.17 -17.73 -1.98
CA LEU A 142 22.52 -16.96 -0.92
C LEU A 142 21.60 -17.81 -0.04
N MET A 143 20.79 -18.70 -0.63
CA MET A 143 19.80 -19.51 0.09
C MET A 143 20.30 -20.90 0.51
N GLY A 144 21.44 -21.36 -0.04
CA GLY A 144 22.00 -22.68 0.26
C GLY A 144 21.00 -23.81 -0.03
N GLU A 145 20.68 -24.61 0.98
CA GLU A 145 19.73 -25.73 0.89
C GLU A 145 18.25 -25.29 0.89
N TYR A 146 17.96 -24.02 1.21
CA TYR A 146 16.60 -23.48 1.29
C TYR A 146 16.11 -22.85 -0.02
N VAL A 147 16.74 -23.17 -1.14
CA VAL A 147 16.27 -22.74 -2.46
C VAL A 147 14.89 -23.30 -2.78
N ASN A 148 14.12 -22.52 -3.54
CA ASN A 148 12.78 -22.92 -3.95
C ASN A 148 12.79 -24.24 -4.75
N GLY A 149 11.98 -25.19 -4.30
CA GLY A 149 11.71 -26.43 -5.05
C GLY A 149 11.01 -26.14 -6.38
N LEU A 150 11.06 -27.09 -7.30
CA LEU A 150 10.59 -26.92 -8.69
C LEU A 150 9.10 -26.50 -8.78
N VAL A 151 8.26 -27.07 -7.91
CA VAL A 151 6.82 -26.75 -7.82
C VAL A 151 6.58 -25.33 -7.29
N TYR A 152 7.28 -24.95 -6.22
CA TYR A 152 7.18 -23.61 -5.65
C TYR A 152 7.71 -22.56 -6.60
N ASN A 153 8.80 -22.86 -7.30
CA ASN A 153 9.37 -21.96 -8.30
C ASN A 153 8.41 -21.77 -9.47
N LEU A 154 7.79 -22.83 -9.98
CA LEU A 154 6.78 -22.73 -11.04
C LEU A 154 5.58 -21.87 -10.61
N ALA A 155 5.03 -22.11 -9.41
CA ALA A 155 3.92 -21.34 -8.88
C ALA A 155 4.29 -19.86 -8.65
N ALA A 156 5.49 -19.61 -8.14
CA ALA A 156 5.98 -18.26 -7.86
C ALA A 156 6.26 -17.46 -9.14
N TRP A 157 6.89 -18.08 -10.15
CA TRP A 157 7.08 -17.46 -11.47
C TRP A 157 5.76 -17.26 -12.19
N ALA A 158 4.83 -18.22 -12.15
CA ALA A 158 3.51 -18.05 -12.75
C ALA A 158 2.76 -16.86 -12.11
N THR A 159 2.76 -16.78 -10.78
CA THR A 159 2.15 -15.66 -10.05
C THR A 159 2.83 -14.34 -10.41
N ALA A 160 4.16 -14.30 -10.43
CA ALA A 160 4.89 -13.09 -10.78
C ALA A 160 4.64 -12.63 -12.22
N ILE A 161 4.58 -13.55 -13.18
CA ILE A 161 4.27 -13.23 -14.58
C ILE A 161 2.84 -12.69 -14.69
N ILE A 162 1.85 -13.36 -14.08
CA ILE A 162 0.45 -12.93 -14.13
C ILE A 162 0.28 -11.55 -13.48
N VAL A 163 0.81 -11.37 -12.27
CA VAL A 163 0.72 -10.10 -11.54
C VAL A 163 1.45 -8.98 -12.29
N SER A 164 2.62 -9.27 -12.86
CA SER A 164 3.37 -8.28 -13.65
C SER A 164 2.63 -7.92 -14.93
N ALA A 165 2.04 -8.89 -15.64
CA ALA A 165 1.26 -8.64 -16.84
C ALA A 165 0.01 -7.79 -16.54
N LEU A 166 -0.72 -8.12 -15.47
CA LEU A 166 -1.88 -7.35 -15.03
C LEU A 166 -1.49 -5.94 -14.60
N SER A 167 -0.37 -5.79 -13.92
CA SER A 167 0.12 -4.47 -13.50
C SER A 167 0.54 -3.61 -14.69
N LEU A 168 1.29 -4.17 -15.65
CA LEU A 168 1.64 -3.50 -16.90
C LEU A 168 0.39 -3.13 -17.70
N LEU A 169 -0.60 -4.02 -17.78
CA LEU A 169 -1.88 -3.73 -18.43
C LEU A 169 -2.58 -2.53 -17.77
N MET A 170 -2.64 -2.50 -16.43
CA MET A 170 -3.21 -1.37 -15.67
C MET A 170 -2.46 -0.06 -15.94
N ILE A 171 -1.14 -0.10 -16.04
CA ILE A 171 -0.33 1.09 -16.36
C ILE A 171 -0.64 1.57 -17.77
N VAL A 172 -0.68 0.66 -18.75
CA VAL A 172 -0.99 0.99 -20.15
C VAL A 172 -2.38 1.61 -20.26
N THR A 173 -3.39 1.06 -19.58
CA THR A 173 -4.74 1.62 -19.60
C THR A 173 -4.84 2.95 -18.86
N SER A 174 -4.08 3.13 -17.76
CA SER A 174 -4.07 4.39 -17.00
C SER A 174 -3.34 5.51 -17.72
N VAL A 175 -2.30 5.21 -18.52
CA VAL A 175 -1.49 6.20 -19.25
C VAL A 175 -2.04 6.45 -20.65
N PHE A 176 -2.57 5.41 -21.31
CA PHE A 176 -3.16 5.46 -22.65
C PHE A 176 -4.63 5.01 -22.63
N PRO A 177 -5.55 5.78 -22.01
CA PRO A 177 -6.96 5.41 -21.91
C PRO A 177 -7.65 5.23 -23.28
N ASN A 178 -7.11 5.82 -24.34
CA ASN A 178 -7.63 5.72 -25.70
C ASN A 178 -7.16 4.48 -26.49
N LEU A 179 -6.29 3.62 -25.94
CA LEU A 179 -5.80 2.44 -26.65
C LEU A 179 -6.81 1.28 -26.68
N PHE A 180 -7.72 1.24 -25.70
CA PHE A 180 -8.75 0.19 -25.55
C PHE A 180 -10.18 0.72 -25.63
N ALA A 181 -10.38 2.03 -25.80
CA ALA A 181 -11.67 2.62 -26.11
C ALA A 181 -11.99 2.40 -27.61
N LYS A 182 -12.58 1.25 -27.91
CA LYS A 182 -13.32 1.00 -29.16
C LYS A 182 -14.79 0.83 -28.83
#